data_AF-F7T5K1-F1
#
_entry.id   AF-F7T5K1-F1
#
_cell.length_a   1.000
_cell.length_b   1.000
_cell.length_c   1.000
_cell.angle_alpha   90.00
_cell.angle_beta   90.00
_cell.angle_gamma   90.00
#
_symmetry.space_group_name_H-M   'P 1'
#
loop_
_entity.id
_entity.type
_entity.pdbx_description
1 polymer ?
#
loop_
_entity_poly.entity_id
_entity_poly.type
_entity_poly.pdbx_seq_one_letter_code
_entity_poly.pdbx_strand_id
1 'polypeptide(L)'
;MATGSISIRSALAFTCILALIGFSLLYAATHRIEPLCLMLIGYIVYVGLYSLCLKRRSVHATLVGSISGAIPPVVGYCSVRGTIDTAAVALFVIFGIWQMPHSYAIAMFRWKDYEAASIPVLPRVKGRPQAKRRIVLYIAAFLAAALSLPALGYVGNSDGRI
;
A
#
# COMPACT_ATOMS: atom_id res chain seq x y z
N MET A 1 5.35 -21.40 -11.94
CA MET A 1 3.93 -21.62 -11.59
C MET A 1 3.01 -21.52 -12.81
N ALA A 2 2.87 -20.36 -13.48
CA ALA A 2 1.99 -20.24 -14.66
C ALA A 2 2.43 -21.11 -15.86
N THR A 3 3.74 -21.32 -16.02
CA THR A 3 4.36 -22.19 -17.03
C THR A 3 4.84 -23.54 -16.47
N GLY A 4 4.51 -23.86 -15.20
CA GLY A 4 4.93 -25.12 -14.54
C GLY A 4 6.38 -25.21 -14.08
N SER A 5 7.25 -24.26 -14.45
CA SER A 5 8.70 -24.30 -14.16
C SER A 5 9.12 -24.21 -12.67
N ILE A 6 8.19 -23.89 -11.76
CA ILE A 6 8.47 -23.74 -10.33
C ILE A 6 7.33 -24.41 -9.57
N SER A 7 7.67 -25.34 -8.67
CA SER A 7 6.71 -26.06 -7.85
C SER A 7 6.08 -25.16 -6.78
N ILE A 8 4.85 -25.49 -6.35
CA ILE A 8 4.16 -24.72 -5.31
C ILE A 8 4.93 -24.78 -3.99
N ARG A 9 5.47 -25.96 -3.66
CA ARG A 9 6.25 -26.16 -2.43
C ARG A 9 7.52 -25.32 -2.40
N SER A 10 8.25 -25.23 -3.52
CA SER A 10 9.47 -24.41 -3.56
C SER A 10 9.17 -22.92 -3.45
N ALA A 11 8.10 -22.43 -4.08
CA ALA A 11 7.68 -21.04 -3.95
C ALA A 11 7.21 -20.68 -2.53
N LEU A 12 6.48 -21.58 -1.86
CA LEU A 12 6.09 -21.40 -0.46
C LEU A 12 7.31 -21.37 0.46
N ALA A 13 8.22 -22.34 0.32
CA ALA A 13 9.46 -22.37 1.10
C ALA A 13 10.28 -21.09 0.89
N PHE A 14 10.44 -20.67 -0.37
CA PHE A 14 11.14 -19.43 -0.72
C PHE A 14 10.51 -18.21 -0.05
N THR A 15 9.18 -18.07 -0.12
CA THR A 15 8.47 -16.94 0.48
C THR A 15 8.60 -16.93 2.01
N CYS A 16 8.50 -18.09 2.66
CA CYS A 16 8.69 -18.20 4.11
C CYS A 16 10.11 -17.82 4.53
N ILE A 17 11.14 -18.29 3.82
CA ILE A 17 12.53 -17.93 4.08
C ILE A 17 12.74 -16.43 3.91
N LEU A 18 12.24 -15.85 2.82
CA LEU A 18 12.38 -14.42 2.55
C LEU A 18 11.66 -13.56 3.60
N ALA A 19 10.47 -13.99 4.03
CA ALA A 19 9.74 -13.34 5.11
C ALA A 19 10.54 -13.39 6.42
N LEU A 20 11.03 -14.56 6.81
CA LEU A 20 11.84 -14.72 8.03
C LEU A 20 13.09 -13.85 8.00
N ILE A 21 13.83 -13.84 6.88
CA ILE A 21 15.00 -12.98 6.70
C ILE A 21 14.60 -11.49 6.80
N GLY A 22 13.54 -11.07 6.12
CA GLY A 22 13.08 -9.68 6.12
C GLY A 22 12.67 -9.18 7.51
N PHE A 23 11.86 -9.96 8.24
CA PHE A 23 11.46 -9.62 9.61
C PHE A 23 12.64 -9.64 10.58
N SER A 24 13.55 -10.61 10.43
CA SER A 24 14.75 -10.70 11.28
C SER A 24 15.69 -9.52 11.04
N LEU A 25 15.88 -9.12 9.77
CA LEU A 25 16.69 -7.96 9.40
C LEU A 25 16.08 -6.66 9.94
N LEU A 26 14.75 -6.50 9.83
CA LEU A 26 14.05 -5.34 10.37
C LEU A 26 14.21 -5.24 11.89
N TYR A 27 14.08 -6.37 12.60
CA TYR A 27 14.29 -6.40 14.05
C TYR A 27 15.75 -6.13 14.42
N ALA A 28 16.71 -6.75 13.74
CA ALA A 28 18.13 -6.56 14.00
C ALA A 28 18.60 -5.13 13.73
N ALA A 29 18.03 -4.46 12.72
CA ALA A 29 18.40 -3.09 12.38
C ALA A 29 17.77 -2.04 13.32
N THR A 30 16.60 -2.32 13.89
CA THR A 30 15.84 -1.32 14.66
C THR A 30 15.80 -1.60 16.16
N HIS A 31 15.94 -2.85 16.57
CA HIS A 31 15.71 -3.35 17.93
C HIS A 31 14.36 -2.91 18.52
N ARG A 32 13.35 -2.71 17.67
CA ARG A 32 12.05 -2.14 18.02
C ARG A 32 10.89 -3.03 17.58
N ILE A 33 9.83 -3.03 18.38
CA ILE A 33 8.68 -3.93 18.19
C ILE A 33 7.60 -3.24 17.34
N GLU A 34 7.45 -1.92 17.46
CA GLU A 34 6.48 -1.11 16.73
C GLU A 34 6.57 -1.24 15.19
N PRO A 35 7.73 -1.02 14.54
CA PRO A 35 7.87 -1.22 13.09
C PRO A 35 7.65 -2.68 12.67
N LEU A 36 8.02 -3.64 13.53
CA LEU A 36 7.82 -5.07 13.29
C LEU A 36 6.33 -5.42 13.26
N CYS A 37 5.56 -4.94 14.25
CA CYS A 37 4.11 -5.12 14.31
C CYS A 37 3.42 -4.49 13.10
N LEU A 38 3.80 -3.26 12.71
CA LEU A 38 3.25 -2.60 11.53
C LEU A 38 3.52 -3.39 10.25
N MET A 39 4.74 -3.89 10.07
CA MET A 39 5.09 -4.72 8.92
C MET A 39 4.29 -6.02 8.89
N LEU A 40 4.08 -6.66 10.05
CA LEU A 40 3.29 -7.88 10.16
C LEU A 40 1.82 -7.63 9.80
N ILE A 41 1.23 -6.54 10.28
CA ILE A 41 -0.12 -6.12 9.90
C ILE A 41 -0.21 -5.90 8.40
N GLY A 42 0.74 -5.17 7.81
CA GLY A 42 0.79 -4.92 6.36
C GLY A 42 0.88 -6.21 5.55
N TYR A 43 1.68 -7.18 6.00
CA TYR A 43 1.81 -8.50 5.39
C TYR A 43 0.50 -9.30 5.45
N ILE A 44 -0.16 -9.35 6.61
CA ILE A 44 -1.44 -10.05 6.79
C ILE A 44 -2.53 -9.40 5.92
N VAL A 45 -2.60 -8.08 5.87
CA VAL A 45 -3.53 -7.35 5.00
C VAL A 45 -3.26 -7.67 3.53
N TYR A 46 -1.99 -7.73 3.11
CA TYR A 46 -1.64 -8.02 1.71
C TYR A 46 -1.97 -9.46 1.29
N VAL A 47 -1.50 -10.43 2.07
CA VAL A 47 -1.61 -11.85 1.72
C VAL A 47 -3.01 -12.36 2.01
N GLY A 48 -3.52 -12.11 3.21
CA GLY A 48 -4.84 -12.56 3.64
C GLY A 48 -5.96 -11.75 2.99
N LEU A 49 -6.13 -10.50 3.42
CA LEU A 49 -7.31 -9.72 3.02
C LEU A 49 -7.30 -9.39 1.53
N TYR A 50 -6.21 -8.83 1.01
CA TYR A 50 -6.15 -8.43 -0.39
C TYR A 50 -6.03 -9.64 -1.32
N SER A 51 -4.95 -10.43 -1.22
CA SER A 51 -4.61 -11.43 -2.24
C SER A 51 -5.55 -12.64 -2.23
N LEU A 52 -5.84 -13.21 -1.06
CA LEU A 52 -6.66 -14.42 -0.95
C LEU A 52 -8.17 -14.10 -0.96
N CYS A 53 -8.60 -13.05 -0.28
CA CYS A 53 -10.03 -12.79 -0.07
C CYS A 53 -10.64 -11.80 -1.07
N LEU A 54 -10.13 -10.57 -1.13
CA LEU A 54 -10.84 -9.47 -1.79
C LEU A 54 -10.50 -9.31 -3.26
N LYS A 55 -9.28 -9.59 -3.70
CA LYS A 55 -8.79 -9.31 -5.07
C LYS A 55 -9.73 -9.80 -6.16
N ARG A 56 -10.34 -10.98 -5.99
CA ARG A 56 -11.27 -11.58 -6.96
C ARG A 56 -12.75 -11.35 -6.64
N ARG A 57 -13.08 -10.80 -5.47
CA ARG A 57 -14.45 -10.74 -4.94
C ARG A 57 -15.01 -9.32 -4.82
N SER A 58 -14.18 -8.29 -4.74
CA SER A 58 -14.64 -6.93 -4.43
C SER A 58 -13.92 -5.83 -5.20
N VAL A 59 -14.68 -4.80 -5.56
CA VAL A 59 -14.19 -3.53 -6.12
C VAL A 59 -13.31 -2.76 -5.13
N HIS A 60 -13.50 -3.01 -3.84
CA HIS A 60 -12.73 -2.38 -2.77
C HIS A 60 -11.36 -3.04 -2.54
N ALA A 61 -11.04 -4.11 -3.26
CA ALA A 61 -9.75 -4.77 -3.14
C ALA A 61 -8.57 -3.81 -3.37
N THR A 62 -8.69 -2.87 -4.31
CA THR A 62 -7.64 -1.86 -4.57
C THR A 62 -7.37 -0.98 -3.34
N LEU A 63 -8.42 -0.62 -2.59
CA LEU A 63 -8.30 0.20 -1.38
C LEU A 63 -7.71 -0.61 -0.21
N VAL A 64 -8.04 -1.90 -0.11
CA VAL A 64 -7.40 -2.76 0.91
C VAL A 64 -5.94 -3.05 0.55
N GLY A 65 -5.63 -3.21 -0.74
CA GLY A 65 -4.26 -3.32 -1.22
C GLY A 65 -3.44 -2.06 -0.93
N SER A 66 -4.05 -0.86 -1.02
CA SER A 66 -3.34 0.39 -0.76
C SER A 66 -2.92 0.54 0.71
N ILE A 67 -3.67 -0.04 1.66
CA ILE A 67 -3.27 -0.10 3.08
C ILE A 67 -1.92 -0.79 3.20
N SER A 68 -1.78 -1.98 2.59
CA SER A 68 -0.50 -2.69 2.59
C SER A 68 0.60 -1.89 1.88
N GLY A 69 0.30 -1.25 0.74
CA GLY A 69 1.27 -0.45 -0.01
C GLY A 69 1.78 0.78 0.75
N ALA A 70 0.98 1.32 1.68
CA ALA A 70 1.36 2.47 2.50
C ALA A 70 2.16 2.08 3.75
N ILE A 71 2.22 0.81 4.14
CA ILE A 71 2.93 0.35 5.35
C ILE A 71 4.46 0.52 5.26
N PRO A 72 5.16 0.20 4.16
CA PRO A 72 6.62 0.26 4.14
C PRO A 72 7.22 1.65 4.41
N PRO A 73 6.70 2.75 3.84
CA PRO A 73 7.16 4.10 4.22
C PRO A 73 6.94 4.42 5.70
N VAL A 74 5.81 3.99 6.27
CA VAL A 74 5.48 4.19 7.68
C VAL A 74 6.42 3.38 8.58
N VAL A 75 6.70 2.13 8.22
CA VAL A 75 7.67 1.29 8.91
C VAL A 75 9.05 1.93 8.85
N GLY A 76 9.50 2.42 7.69
CA GLY A 76 10.79 3.11 7.56
C GLY A 76 10.91 4.34 8.47
N TYR A 77 9.83 5.11 8.59
CA TYR A 77 9.77 6.25 9.51
C TYR A 77 9.82 5.82 10.99
N CYS A 78 8.98 4.84 11.37
CA CYS A 78 8.91 4.31 12.73
C CYS A 78 10.21 3.59 13.14
N SER A 79 10.97 3.04 12.18
CA SER A 79 12.28 2.44 12.44
C SER A 79 13.25 3.45 13.07
N VAL A 80 13.26 4.70 12.59
CA VAL A 80 14.14 5.75 13.10
C VAL A 80 13.55 6.42 14.34
N ARG A 81 12.26 6.79 14.30
CA ARG A 81 11.62 7.54 15.40
C ARG A 81 11.27 6.68 16.61
N GLY A 82 10.87 5.43 16.38
CA GLY A 82 10.54 4.46 17.41
C GLY A 82 9.15 4.58 18.00
N THR A 83 8.32 5.47 17.46
CA THR A 83 6.94 5.65 17.89
C THR A 83 6.06 5.87 16.66
N ILE A 84 4.78 5.52 16.79
CA ILE A 84 3.75 5.83 15.81
C ILE A 84 3.14 7.16 16.21
N ASP A 85 3.59 8.23 15.58
CA ASP A 85 3.12 9.58 15.85
C ASP A 85 2.23 10.10 14.70
N THR A 86 1.85 11.38 14.77
CA THR A 86 1.05 12.05 13.75
C THR A 86 1.70 12.03 12.36
N ALA A 87 3.04 12.12 12.27
CA ALA A 87 3.74 12.04 10.99
C ALA A 87 3.62 10.65 10.36
N ALA A 88 3.72 9.58 11.15
CA ALA A 88 3.51 8.21 10.68
C ALA A 88 2.12 8.02 10.07
N VAL A 89 1.08 8.59 10.71
CA VAL A 89 -0.30 8.55 10.20
C VAL A 89 -0.45 9.39 8.92
N ALA A 90 0.17 10.57 8.87
CA ALA A 90 0.15 11.41 7.67
C ALA A 90 0.80 10.70 6.48
N LEU A 91 1.96 10.05 6.67
CA LEU A 91 2.63 9.25 5.64
C LEU A 91 1.72 8.11 5.15
N PHE A 92 1.06 7.40 6.07
CA PHE A 92 0.13 6.34 5.71
C PHE A 92 -0.99 6.85 4.79
N VAL A 93 -1.60 7.98 5.13
CA VAL A 93 -2.69 8.59 4.34
C VAL A 93 -2.18 9.05 2.98
N ILE A 94 -1.04 9.73 2.93
CA ILE A 94 -0.46 10.26 1.69
C ILE A 94 -0.15 9.13 0.71
N PHE A 95 0.60 8.11 1.14
CA PHE A 95 0.97 6.97 0.28
C PHE A 95 -0.24 6.09 -0.04
N GLY A 96 -1.20 5.96 0.87
CA GLY A 96 -2.46 5.24 0.64
C GLY A 96 -3.30 5.88 -0.46
N ILE A 97 -3.45 7.20 -0.45
CA ILE A 97 -4.25 7.95 -1.43
C ILE A 97 -3.51 8.07 -2.77
N TRP A 98 -2.20 8.34 -2.73
CA TRP A 98 -1.38 8.60 -3.92
C TRP A 98 -1.39 7.46 -4.95
N GLN A 99 -1.41 6.21 -4.50
CA GLN A 99 -1.36 5.04 -5.39
C GLN A 99 -2.72 4.72 -6.06
N MET A 100 -3.83 5.27 -5.55
CA MET A 100 -5.18 4.98 -6.06
C MET A 100 -5.43 5.50 -7.48
N PRO A 101 -5.07 6.77 -7.83
CA PRO A 101 -5.10 7.27 -9.20
C PRO A 101 -4.38 6.35 -10.20
N HIS A 102 -3.17 5.91 -9.85
CA HIS A 102 -2.34 5.04 -10.67
C HIS A 102 -2.99 3.68 -10.89
N SER A 103 -3.50 3.07 -9.81
CA SER A 103 -4.20 1.78 -9.88
C SER A 103 -5.44 1.83 -10.78
N TYR A 104 -6.22 2.92 -10.71
CA TYR A 104 -7.38 3.09 -11.57
C TYR A 104 -7.01 3.39 -13.03
N ALA A 105 -5.94 4.14 -13.28
CA ALA A 105 -5.43 4.38 -14.62
C ALA A 105 -4.99 3.07 -15.29
N ILE A 106 -4.22 2.22 -14.58
CA ILE A 106 -3.81 0.90 -15.07
C ILE A 106 -5.01 0.01 -15.35
N ALA A 107 -6.00 -0.02 -14.45
CA ALA A 107 -7.22 -0.81 -14.64
C ALA A 107 -8.07 -0.34 -15.85
N MET A 108 -8.03 0.95 -16.20
CA MET A 108 -8.64 1.47 -17.43
C MET A 108 -7.84 1.08 -18.68
N PHE A 109 -6.52 1.14 -18.63
CA PHE A 109 -5.64 0.78 -19.75
C PHE A 109 -5.69 -0.73 -20.05
N ARG A 110 -5.63 -1.56 -19.01
CA ARG A 110 -5.63 -3.03 -19.07
C ARG A 110 -7.04 -3.64 -18.98
N TRP A 111 -8.06 -2.88 -19.39
CA TRP A 111 -9.46 -3.28 -19.22
C TRP A 111 -9.77 -4.70 -19.69
N LYS A 112 -9.33 -5.04 -20.91
CA LYS A 112 -9.58 -6.35 -21.53
C LYS A 112 -8.96 -7.50 -20.74
N ASP A 113 -7.79 -7.27 -20.14
CA ASP A 113 -7.10 -8.28 -19.33
C ASP A 113 -7.85 -8.51 -18.01
N TYR A 114 -8.35 -7.45 -17.37
CA TYR A 114 -9.19 -7.55 -16.17
C TYR A 114 -10.56 -8.21 -16.45
N GLU A 115 -11.11 -7.96 -17.64
CA GLU A 115 -12.33 -8.59 -18.12
C GLU A 115 -12.15 -10.08 -18.36
N ALA A 116 -11.10 -10.48 -19.09
CA ALA A 116 -10.76 -11.89 -19.32
C ALA A 116 -10.49 -12.64 -18.01
N ALA A 117 -9.87 -11.99 -17.03
CA ALA A 117 -9.61 -12.56 -15.71
C ALA A 117 -10.81 -12.52 -14.75
N SER A 118 -11.97 -11.96 -15.16
CA SER A 118 -13.17 -11.78 -14.34
C SER A 118 -12.94 -11.04 -13.01
N ILE A 119 -11.94 -10.16 -12.95
CA ILE A 119 -11.60 -9.43 -11.73
C ILE A 119 -12.48 -8.18 -11.61
N PRO A 120 -13.22 -7.98 -10.50
CA PRO A 120 -14.13 -6.85 -10.34
C PRO A 120 -13.37 -5.57 -9.93
N VAL A 121 -12.71 -4.90 -10.88
CA VAL A 121 -12.09 -3.58 -10.65
C VAL A 121 -13.08 -2.43 -10.85
N LEU A 122 -12.86 -1.31 -10.16
CA LEU A 122 -13.76 -0.16 -10.18
C LEU A 122 -14.12 0.34 -11.59
N PRO A 123 -13.17 0.55 -12.52
CA PRO A 123 -13.53 0.96 -13.87
C PRO A 123 -14.47 -0.04 -14.53
N ARG A 124 -14.26 -1.35 -14.32
CA ARG A 124 -15.07 -2.43 -14.88
C ARG A 124 -16.52 -2.38 -14.40
N VAL A 125 -16.72 -2.20 -13.09
CA VAL A 125 -18.06 -2.26 -12.48
C VAL A 125 -18.84 -0.96 -12.66
N LYS A 126 -18.18 0.20 -12.60
CA LYS A 126 -18.83 1.52 -12.60
C LYS A 126 -18.63 2.34 -13.89
N GLY A 127 -17.85 1.82 -14.83
CA GLY A 127 -17.53 2.48 -16.09
C GLY A 127 -16.38 3.48 -16.00
N ARG A 128 -15.82 3.81 -17.17
CA ARG A 128 -14.71 4.76 -17.34
C ARG A 128 -15.00 6.18 -16.82
N PRO A 129 -16.20 6.77 -17.00
CA PRO A 129 -16.49 8.12 -16.50
C PRO A 129 -16.39 8.21 -14.97
N GLN A 130 -16.91 7.23 -14.25
CA GLN A 130 -16.84 7.20 -12.78
C GLN A 130 -15.41 6.96 -12.28
N ALA A 131 -14.63 6.13 -12.98
CA ALA A 131 -13.22 5.93 -12.67
C ALA A 131 -12.42 7.24 -12.81
N LYS A 132 -12.62 7.99 -13.90
CA LYS A 132 -12.00 9.31 -14.10
C LYS A 132 -12.37 10.30 -12.99
N ARG A 133 -13.65 10.39 -12.62
CA ARG A 133 -14.09 11.27 -11.52
C ARG A 133 -13.40 10.90 -10.21
N ARG A 134 -13.31 9.61 -9.88
CA ARG A 134 -12.59 9.14 -8.68
C ARG A 134 -11.10 9.45 -8.75
N ILE A 135 -10.45 9.28 -9.89
CA ILE A 135 -9.04 9.67 -10.08
C ILE A 135 -8.84 11.14 -9.72
N VAL A 136 -9.67 12.05 -10.25
CA VAL A 136 -9.59 13.48 -9.94
C VAL A 136 -9.83 13.76 -8.45
N LEU A 137 -10.82 13.09 -7.83
CA LEU A 137 -11.08 13.22 -6.39
C LEU A 137 -9.89 12.73 -5.54
N TYR A 138 -9.27 11.62 -5.90
CA TYR A 138 -8.07 11.11 -5.20
C TYR A 138 -6.86 12.02 -5.41
N ILE A 139 -6.71 12.65 -6.58
CA ILE A 139 -5.66 13.65 -6.82
C ILE A 139 -5.90 14.89 -5.93
N ALA A 140 -7.13 15.39 -5.85
CA ALA A 140 -7.47 16.50 -4.96
C ALA A 140 -7.25 16.14 -3.48
N ALA A 141 -7.65 14.94 -3.07
CA ALA A 141 -7.40 14.43 -1.72
C ALA A 141 -5.91 14.28 -1.42
N PHE A 142 -5.11 13.83 -2.40
CA PHE A 142 -3.66 13.74 -2.27
C PHE A 142 -3.03 15.12 -2.10
N LEU A 143 -3.46 16.12 -2.88
CA LEU A 143 -2.98 17.50 -2.72
C LEU A 143 -3.32 18.04 -1.32
N ALA A 144 -4.55 17.82 -0.84
CA ALA A 144 -4.94 18.22 0.52
C ALA A 144 -4.10 17.52 1.59
N ALA A 145 -3.87 16.20 1.47
CA ALA A 145 -3.05 15.43 2.40
C ALA A 145 -1.58 15.88 2.36
N ALA A 146 -1.02 16.12 1.17
CA ALA A 146 0.35 16.59 1.01
C ALA A 146 0.54 18.00 1.61
N LEU A 147 -0.43 18.90 1.42
CA LEU A 147 -0.39 20.26 1.99
C LEU A 147 -0.64 20.28 3.51
N SER A 148 -1.23 19.22 4.07
CA SER A 148 -1.40 19.13 5.53
C SER A 148 -0.07 18.97 6.28
N LEU A 149 0.96 18.38 5.66
CA LEU A 149 2.29 18.22 6.27
C LEU A 149 2.97 19.58 6.58
N PRO A 150 3.06 20.54 5.63
CA PRO A 150 3.51 21.89 5.94
C PRO A 150 2.62 22.62 6.96
N ALA A 151 1.30 22.49 6.84
CA ALA A 151 0.36 23.15 7.77
C ALA A 151 0.50 22.66 9.21
N LEU A 152 0.93 21.40 9.40
CA LEU A 152 1.22 20.80 10.70
C LEU A 152 2.67 21.05 11.17
N GLY A 153 3.47 21.82 10.42
CA GLY A 153 4.85 22.19 10.79
C GLY A 153 5.90 21.09 10.59
N TYR A 154 5.56 19.97 9.95
CA TYR A 154 6.49 18.86 9.73
C TYR A 154 7.47 19.09 8.57
N VAL A 155 7.16 20.01 7.65
CA VAL A 155 8.00 20.36 6.50
C VAL A 155 7.91 21.86 6.22
N GLY A 156 9.04 22.56 6.10
CA GLY A 156 9.08 23.96 5.68
C GLY A 156 8.85 24.99 6.80
N ASN A 157 9.03 24.61 8.07
CA ASN A 157 9.04 25.60 9.14
C ASN A 157 10.31 26.47 8.98
N SER A 158 10.10 27.75 8.68
CA SER A 158 11.14 28.78 8.64
C SER A 158 11.48 29.27 10.05
N ASP A 159 11.46 28.37 11.03
CA ASP A 159 12.02 28.63 12.35
C ASP A 159 13.48 28.16 12.31
N GLY A 160 14.38 29.12 12.07
CA GLY A 160 15.82 28.92 11.97
C GLY A 160 16.45 28.36 13.25
N ARG A 161 16.33 27.05 13.44
CA ARG A 161 17.11 26.26 14.40
C ARG A 161 17.67 25.03 13.69
N ILE A 162 18.66 25.31 12.85
CA ILE A 162 19.83 24.46 12.63
C ILE A 162 20.76 24.62 13.84
#